data_AF-A0A7S3I086-F1
#
_entry.id   AF-A0A7S3I086-F1
#
_cell.length_a   1.000
_cell.length_b   1.000
_cell.length_c   1.000
_cell.angle_alpha   90.00
_cell.angle_beta   90.00
_cell.angle_gamma   90.00
#
_symmetry.space_group_name_H-M   'P 1'
#
loop_
_entity.id
_entity.type
_entity.pdbx_description
1 polymer ?
#
loop_
_entity_poly.entity_id
_entity_poly.type
_entity_poly.pdbx_seq_one_letter_code
_entity_poly.pdbx_strand_id
1 'polypeptide(L)'
;MIFEPNFKFPPTLQKKLSELDDVADDLLIKAKQFGRVYIVTNAAQGWVELSANRFLPKVFQTLQRDVTIISARTRYEKLYPKNYQKWKVQAFLETRADMEDDAITNLIALGDNIFEIEAAYILGNQFKSAFIKTVKFRQSPSTSELIKQIKLVLTQFDLICNQ
;
A
#
# COMPACT_ATOMS: atom_id res chain seq x y z
N MET A 1 16.89 13.67 8.85
CA MET A 1 16.29 12.39 9.35
C MET A 1 16.34 11.23 8.34
N ILE A 2 15.73 11.30 7.14
CA ILE A 2 15.91 10.26 6.11
C ILE A 2 17.34 10.28 5.54
N PHE A 3 17.86 11.48 5.30
CA PHE A 3 19.20 11.71 4.73
C PHE A 3 20.34 11.69 5.78
N GLU A 4 20.05 11.28 7.02
CA GLU A 4 21.05 11.15 8.09
C GLU A 4 21.13 9.69 8.53
N PRO A 5 21.89 8.83 7.81
CA PRO A 5 21.89 7.39 8.04
C PRO A 5 22.39 7.00 9.45
N ASN A 6 23.20 7.85 10.08
CA ASN A 6 23.77 7.58 11.40
C ASN A 6 22.92 8.13 12.56
N PHE A 7 21.80 8.82 12.28
CA PHE A 7 20.93 9.32 13.32
C PHE A 7 20.29 8.15 14.08
N LYS A 8 20.48 8.10 15.40
CA LYS A 8 19.87 7.10 16.28
C LYS A 8 18.55 7.63 16.83
N PHE A 9 17.48 6.86 16.67
CA PHE A 9 16.19 7.21 17.24
C PHE A 9 16.18 6.99 18.76
N PRO A 10 15.38 7.75 19.52
CA PRO A 10 15.12 7.45 20.91
C PRO A 10 14.64 5.99 21.09
N PRO A 11 15.03 5.27 22.16
CA PRO A 11 14.69 3.85 22.33
C PRO A 11 13.18 3.55 22.25
N THR A 12 12.35 4.47 22.75
CA THR A 12 10.89 4.36 22.69
C THR A 12 10.35 4.42 21.26
N LEU A 13 10.91 5.29 20.42
CA LEU A 13 10.56 5.37 19.00
C LEU A 13 11.10 4.16 18.24
N GLN A 14 12.33 3.73 18.52
CA GLN A 14 12.93 2.56 17.88
C GLN A 14 12.11 1.29 18.15
N LYS A 15 11.63 1.10 19.38
CA LYS A 15 10.72 -0.01 19.71
C LYS A 15 9.41 0.06 18.91
N LYS A 16 8.80 1.24 18.78
CA LYS A 16 7.57 1.42 17.99
C LYS A 16 7.79 1.20 16.50
N LEU A 17 8.93 1.64 15.95
CA LEU A 17 9.27 1.40 14.55
C LEU A 17 9.51 -0.08 14.29
N SER A 18 10.19 -0.80 15.20
CA SER A 18 10.34 -2.25 15.09
C SER A 18 8.99 -2.97 15.10
N GLU A 19 8.08 -2.59 16.00
CA GLU A 19 6.74 -3.19 16.04
C GLU A 19 5.93 -2.88 14.77
N LEU A 20 6.06 -1.65 14.24
CA LEU A 20 5.44 -1.28 12.96
C LEU A 20 6.02 -2.07 11.78
N ASP A 21 7.34 -2.27 11.78
CA ASP A 21 8.06 -3.04 10.75
C ASP A 21 7.54 -4.48 10.72
N ASP A 22 7.48 -5.12 11.90
CA ASP A 22 6.98 -6.49 12.05
C ASP A 22 5.56 -6.65 11.48
N VAL A 23 4.61 -5.81 11.92
CA VAL A 23 3.20 -5.99 11.53
C VAL A 23 2.92 -5.63 10.07
N ALA A 24 3.66 -4.66 9.51
CA ALA A 24 3.53 -4.29 8.12
C ALA A 24 4.14 -5.35 7.20
N ASP A 25 5.29 -5.93 7.60
CA ASP A 25 5.93 -7.04 6.92
C ASP A 25 5.02 -8.28 6.89
N ASP A 26 4.47 -8.66 8.05
CA ASP A 26 3.52 -9.77 8.18
C ASP A 26 2.30 -9.59 7.26
N LEU A 27 1.72 -8.39 7.19
CA LEU A 27 0.58 -8.09 6.32
C LEU A 27 0.96 -8.20 4.83
N LEU A 28 2.12 -7.69 4.43
CA LEU A 28 2.58 -7.80 3.05
C LEU A 28 2.86 -9.25 2.65
N ILE A 29 3.51 -10.02 3.53
CA ILE A 29 3.75 -11.45 3.31
C ILE A 29 2.42 -12.19 3.17
N LYS A 30 1.45 -11.92 4.05
CA LYS A 30 0.13 -12.54 3.98
C LYS A 30 -0.62 -12.13 2.71
N ALA A 31 -0.58 -10.85 2.32
CA ALA A 31 -1.21 -10.37 1.10
C ALA A 31 -0.69 -11.10 -0.15
N LYS A 32 0.62 -11.37 -0.21
CA LYS A 32 1.24 -12.13 -1.30
C LYS A 32 0.76 -13.58 -1.41
N GLN A 33 0.27 -14.17 -0.32
CA GLN A 33 -0.32 -15.51 -0.34
C GLN A 33 -1.69 -15.54 -1.03
N PHE A 34 -2.40 -14.40 -1.08
CA PHE A 34 -3.72 -14.28 -1.71
C PHE A 34 -3.66 -13.77 -3.14
N GLY A 35 -2.57 -13.14 -3.56
CA GLY A 35 -2.42 -12.66 -4.93
C GLY A 35 -1.32 -11.61 -5.09
N ARG A 36 -1.39 -10.89 -6.21
CA ARG A 36 -0.43 -9.83 -6.55
C ARG A 36 -0.63 -8.62 -5.66
N VAL A 37 0.46 -8.04 -5.18
CA VAL A 37 0.45 -6.88 -4.28
C VAL A 37 1.00 -5.64 -5.01
N TYR A 38 0.23 -4.55 -4.94
CA TYR A 38 0.62 -3.26 -5.49
C TYR A 38 0.69 -2.20 -4.38
N ILE A 39 1.69 -1.32 -4.45
CA ILE A 39 1.76 -0.11 -3.64
C ILE A 39 1.66 1.10 -4.57
N VAL A 40 0.53 1.80 -4.52
CA VAL A 40 0.30 3.00 -5.33
C VAL A 40 0.40 4.24 -4.44
N THR A 41 1.34 5.13 -4.75
CA THR A 41 1.62 6.32 -3.93
C THR A 41 1.73 7.61 -4.74
N ASN A 42 1.33 8.73 -4.15
CA ASN A 42 1.55 10.07 -4.69
C ASN A 42 2.94 10.64 -4.33
N ALA A 43 3.75 9.90 -3.59
CA ALA A 43 5.16 10.24 -3.40
C ALA A 43 5.95 10.06 -4.72
N ALA A 44 7.11 10.70 -4.80
CA ALA A 44 8.03 10.52 -5.93
C ALA A 44 8.57 9.07 -5.99
N GLN A 45 9.03 8.65 -7.17
CA GLN A 45 9.63 7.33 -7.38
C GLN A 45 10.81 7.10 -6.41
N GLY A 46 10.90 5.90 -5.85
CA GLY A 46 11.95 5.53 -4.89
C GLY A 46 11.70 5.95 -3.45
N TRP A 47 10.66 6.75 -3.18
CA TRP A 47 10.37 7.21 -1.82
C TRP A 47 9.96 6.08 -0.87
N VAL A 48 9.17 5.11 -1.35
CA VAL A 48 8.67 4.00 -0.53
C VAL A 48 9.84 3.14 -0.07
N GLU A 49 10.71 2.79 -1.00
CA GLU A 49 11.89 1.96 -0.82
C GLU A 49 12.90 2.65 0.10
N LEU A 50 13.19 3.94 -0.15
CA LEU A 50 14.08 4.73 0.68
C LEU A 50 13.56 4.85 2.13
N SER A 51 12.26 5.10 2.29
CA SER A 51 11.62 5.19 3.60
C SER A 51 11.64 3.85 4.33
N ALA A 52 11.28 2.76 3.65
CA ALA A 52 11.30 1.42 4.24
C ALA A 52 12.73 1.05 4.66
N ASN A 53 13.74 1.22 3.80
CA ASN A 53 15.13 0.90 4.13
C ASN A 53 15.61 1.65 5.39
N ARG A 54 15.13 2.88 5.59
CA ARG A 54 15.51 3.70 6.74
C ARG A 54 14.80 3.31 8.04
N PHE A 55 13.49 3.04 7.96
CA PHE A 55 12.63 2.96 9.15
C PHE A 55 12.07 1.57 9.41
N LEU A 56 11.88 0.76 8.37
CA LEU A 56 11.17 -0.52 8.37
C LEU A 56 11.98 -1.56 7.54
N PRO A 57 13.15 -2.01 8.03
CA PRO A 57 14.06 -2.86 7.27
C PRO A 57 13.48 -4.22 6.85
N LYS A 58 12.54 -4.82 7.60
CA LYS A 58 11.87 -6.06 7.18
C LYS A 58 10.94 -5.80 6.01
N VAL A 59 10.10 -4.76 6.12
CA VAL A 59 9.27 -4.29 5.01
C VAL A 59 10.13 -4.04 3.78
N PHE A 60 11.26 -3.36 3.92
CA PHE A 60 12.16 -3.09 2.79
C PHE A 60 12.59 -4.37 2.07
N GLN A 61 12.96 -5.43 2.80
CA GLN A 61 13.30 -6.73 2.22
C GLN A 61 12.11 -7.37 1.50
N THR A 62 10.92 -7.29 2.09
CA THR A 62 9.68 -7.82 1.49
C THR A 62 9.28 -7.06 0.22
N LEU A 63 9.50 -5.74 0.17
CA LEU A 63 9.26 -4.93 -1.04
C LEU A 63 10.12 -5.34 -2.23
N GLN A 64 11.29 -5.96 -2.01
CA GLN A 64 12.15 -6.43 -3.10
C GLN A 64 11.62 -7.70 -3.78
N ARG A 65 10.53 -8.30 -3.28
CA ARG A 65 10.03 -9.62 -3.71
C ARG A 65 8.52 -9.58 -3.94
N ASP A 66 8.14 -9.62 -5.21
CA ASP A 66 6.74 -9.79 -5.66
C ASP A 66 5.78 -8.69 -5.17
N VAL A 67 6.28 -7.45 -5.08
CA VAL A 67 5.50 -6.24 -4.81
C VAL A 67 5.76 -5.21 -5.90
N THR A 68 4.72 -4.76 -6.60
CA THR A 68 4.84 -3.71 -7.62
C THR A 68 4.60 -2.34 -7.00
N ILE A 69 5.62 -1.48 -7.00
CA ILE A 69 5.52 -0.11 -6.47
C ILE A 69 5.31 0.89 -7.61
N ILE A 70 4.26 1.69 -7.52
CA ILE A 70 3.87 2.67 -8.55
C ILE A 70 3.83 4.07 -7.93
N SER A 71 4.75 4.93 -8.35
CA SER A 71 4.66 6.37 -8.09
C SER A 71 3.71 7.02 -9.07
N ALA A 72 2.46 7.23 -8.63
CA ALA A 72 1.42 7.90 -9.38
C ALA A 72 1.84 9.33 -9.77
N ARG A 73 2.51 10.05 -8.86
CA ARG A 73 3.05 11.39 -9.14
C ARG A 73 4.06 11.35 -10.29
N THR A 74 5.08 10.51 -10.20
CA THR A 74 6.15 10.48 -11.22
C THR A 74 5.59 10.15 -12.61
N ARG A 75 4.60 9.26 -12.67
CA ARG A 75 3.98 8.84 -13.92
C ARG A 75 3.01 9.86 -14.50
N TYR A 76 2.19 10.49 -13.66
CA TYR A 76 0.99 11.21 -14.13
C TYR A 76 0.97 12.71 -13.81
N GLU A 77 1.93 13.25 -13.05
CA GLU A 77 1.98 14.70 -12.71
C GLU A 77 2.09 15.59 -13.95
N LYS A 78 2.89 15.19 -14.94
CA LYS A 78 3.03 15.94 -16.20
C LYS A 78 1.73 15.98 -17.02
N LEU A 79 0.97 14.88 -17.00
CA LEU A 79 -0.27 14.74 -17.77
C LEU A 79 -1.46 15.42 -17.07
N TYR A 80 -1.46 15.43 -15.74
CA TYR A 80 -2.55 16.00 -14.95
C TYR A 80 -2.03 16.92 -13.84
N PRO A 81 -1.47 18.10 -14.17
CA PRO A 81 -0.83 18.96 -13.18
C PRO A 81 -1.72 19.25 -11.97
N LYS A 82 -1.17 19.09 -10.76
CA LYS A 82 -1.84 19.30 -9.46
C LYS A 82 -3.07 18.42 -9.17
N ASN A 83 -3.41 17.46 -10.03
CA ASN A 83 -4.56 16.56 -9.82
C ASN A 83 -4.11 15.21 -9.25
N TYR A 84 -3.75 15.22 -7.96
CA TYR A 84 -3.23 14.06 -7.23
C TYR A 84 -4.24 12.89 -7.12
N GLN A 85 -5.54 13.16 -7.18
CA GLN A 85 -6.57 12.12 -7.24
C GLN A 85 -6.51 11.40 -8.60
N LYS A 86 -6.48 12.16 -9.70
CA LYS A 86 -6.39 11.59 -11.05
C LYS A 86 -5.10 10.81 -11.26
N TRP A 87 -3.98 11.20 -10.64
CA TRP A 87 -2.75 10.41 -10.66
C TRP A 87 -2.97 9.01 -10.11
N LYS A 88 -3.61 8.89 -8.94
CA LYS A 88 -3.89 7.58 -8.34
C LYS A 88 -4.84 6.76 -9.19
N VAL A 89 -5.92 7.35 -9.70
CA VAL A 89 -6.86 6.65 -10.58
C VAL A 89 -6.13 6.06 -11.78
N GLN A 90 -5.28 6.84 -12.45
CA GLN A 90 -4.53 6.36 -13.62
C GLN A 90 -3.50 5.29 -13.24
N ALA A 91 -2.83 5.43 -12.10
CA ALA A 91 -1.91 4.42 -11.59
C ALA A 91 -2.61 3.09 -11.24
N PHE A 92 -3.83 3.12 -10.70
CA PHE A 92 -4.64 1.91 -10.50
C PHE A 92 -5.05 1.29 -11.84
N LEU A 93 -5.54 2.10 -12.78
CA LEU A 93 -5.91 1.62 -14.11
C LEU A 93 -4.74 0.98 -14.85
N GLU A 94 -3.52 1.47 -14.63
CA GLU A 94 -2.32 0.86 -15.21
C GLU A 94 -2.09 -0.59 -14.75
N THR A 95 -2.42 -0.93 -13.49
CA THR A 95 -2.24 -2.30 -12.98
C THR A 95 -3.13 -3.31 -13.68
N ARG A 96 -4.17 -2.85 -14.40
CA ARG A 96 -5.08 -3.70 -15.18
C ARG A 96 -4.33 -4.51 -16.24
N ALA A 97 -3.24 -3.98 -16.79
CA ALA A 97 -2.46 -4.65 -17.83
C ALA A 97 -1.85 -5.98 -17.32
N ASP A 98 -1.58 -6.05 -16.02
CA ASP A 98 -1.03 -7.24 -15.37
C ASP A 98 -2.12 -8.21 -14.87
N MET A 99 -3.40 -7.91 -15.09
CA MET A 99 -4.52 -8.66 -14.53
C MET A 99 -5.30 -9.41 -15.62
N GLU A 100 -5.53 -10.71 -15.42
CA GLU A 100 -6.32 -11.54 -16.33
C GLU A 100 -7.81 -11.47 -15.96
N ASP A 101 -8.68 -11.25 -16.96
CA ASP A 101 -10.12 -11.03 -16.76
C ASP A 101 -10.81 -12.18 -16.02
N ASP A 102 -10.46 -13.42 -16.35
CA ASP A 102 -11.13 -14.60 -15.83
C ASP A 102 -10.52 -15.12 -14.51
N ALA A 103 -9.39 -14.54 -14.07
CA ALA A 103 -8.67 -14.94 -12.86
C ALA A 103 -8.93 -14.02 -11.66
N ILE A 104 -9.34 -12.75 -11.90
CA ILE A 104 -9.54 -11.79 -10.82
C ILE A 104 -10.92 -11.95 -10.20
N THR A 105 -10.95 -12.51 -8.99
CA THR A 105 -12.17 -12.64 -8.19
C THR A 105 -12.35 -11.48 -7.21
N ASN A 106 -11.24 -10.93 -6.70
CA ASN A 106 -11.23 -9.90 -5.66
C ASN A 106 -10.23 -8.79 -5.96
N LEU A 107 -10.67 -7.53 -5.86
CA LEU A 107 -9.82 -6.35 -5.82
C LEU A 107 -9.91 -5.75 -4.42
N ILE A 108 -8.82 -5.83 -3.65
CA ILE A 108 -8.77 -5.38 -2.26
C ILE A 108 -7.89 -4.13 -2.18
N ALA A 109 -8.48 -3.00 -1.78
CA ALA A 109 -7.75 -1.75 -1.59
C ALA A 109 -7.71 -1.34 -0.12
N LEU A 110 -6.49 -1.15 0.39
CA LEU A 110 -6.25 -0.63 1.74
C LEU A 110 -5.68 0.79 1.59
N GLY A 111 -6.27 1.77 2.27
CA GLY A 111 -5.84 3.16 2.16
C GLY A 111 -6.44 4.07 3.21
N ASP A 112 -5.83 5.22 3.44
CA ASP A 112 -6.28 6.23 4.40
C ASP A 112 -7.04 7.39 3.73
N ASN A 113 -7.18 7.42 2.41
CA ASN A 113 -7.93 8.42 1.68
C ASN A 113 -9.10 7.81 0.90
N ILE A 114 -10.14 8.60 0.66
CA ILE A 114 -11.28 8.18 -0.14
C ILE A 114 -10.89 7.99 -1.62
N PHE A 115 -9.81 8.63 -2.07
CA PHE A 115 -9.31 8.49 -3.42
C PHE A 115 -8.85 7.06 -3.75
N GLU A 116 -8.35 6.29 -2.78
CA GLU A 116 -8.02 4.88 -3.01
C GLU A 116 -9.28 4.03 -3.21
N ILE A 117 -10.34 4.34 -2.46
CA ILE A 117 -11.64 3.67 -2.60
C ILE A 117 -12.18 3.91 -4.00
N GLU A 118 -12.24 5.17 -4.43
CA GLU A 118 -12.72 5.53 -5.76
C GLU A 118 -11.88 4.90 -6.87
N ALA A 119 -10.55 4.96 -6.78
CA ALA A 119 -9.65 4.36 -7.76
C ALA A 119 -9.85 2.83 -7.86
N ALA A 120 -10.08 2.16 -6.72
CA ALA A 120 -10.38 0.73 -6.68
C ALA A 120 -11.71 0.40 -7.36
N TYR A 121 -12.77 1.19 -7.13
CA TYR A 121 -14.04 0.99 -7.83
C TYR A 121 -13.92 1.24 -9.33
N ILE A 122 -13.20 2.28 -9.75
CA ILE A 122 -12.97 2.59 -11.17
C ILE A 122 -12.22 1.43 -11.86
N LEU A 123 -11.18 0.89 -11.23
CA LEU A 123 -10.45 -0.28 -11.75
C LEU A 123 -11.34 -1.53 -11.75
N GLY A 124 -12.07 -1.78 -10.66
CA GLY A 124 -12.95 -2.94 -10.52
C GLY A 124 -14.03 -3.00 -11.59
N ASN A 125 -14.57 -1.86 -12.00
CA ASN A 125 -15.55 -1.75 -13.09
C ASN A 125 -15.00 -2.10 -14.48
N GLN A 126 -13.68 -2.31 -14.63
CA GLN A 126 -13.09 -2.80 -15.87
C GLN A 126 -13.13 -4.33 -16.00
N PHE A 127 -13.54 -5.04 -14.94
CA PHE A 127 -13.67 -6.49 -14.93
C PHE A 127 -15.13 -6.89 -15.06
N LYS A 128 -15.38 -8.02 -15.73
CA LYS A 128 -16.75 -8.56 -15.89
C LYS A 128 -17.37 -8.99 -14.56
N SER A 129 -16.56 -9.54 -13.66
CA SER A 129 -16.98 -10.05 -12.36
C SER A 129 -15.83 -9.94 -11.37
N ALA A 130 -15.82 -8.92 -10.53
CA ALA A 130 -14.84 -8.76 -9.45
C ALA A 130 -15.50 -8.17 -8.20
N PHE A 131 -15.19 -8.71 -7.03
CA PHE A 131 -15.60 -8.13 -5.75
C PHE A 131 -14.61 -7.05 -5.35
N ILE A 132 -15.12 -5.83 -5.18
CA ILE A 132 -14.31 -4.68 -4.77
C ILE A 132 -14.47 -4.51 -3.26
N LYS A 133 -13.39 -4.74 -2.53
CA LYS A 133 -13.35 -4.65 -1.07
C LYS A 133 -12.39 -3.56 -0.68
N THR A 134 -12.82 -2.67 0.21
CA THR A 134 -11.98 -1.56 0.64
C THR A 134 -11.90 -1.51 2.15
N VAL A 135 -10.70 -1.23 2.67
CA VAL A 135 -10.48 -0.98 4.09
C VAL A 135 -9.93 0.42 4.23
N LYS A 136 -10.70 1.27 4.90
CA LYS A 136 -10.36 2.66 5.14
C LYS A 136 -9.64 2.83 6.47
N PHE A 137 -8.35 3.18 6.42
CA PHE A 137 -7.59 3.58 7.59
C PHE A 137 -7.90 5.02 8.02
N ARG A 138 -7.66 5.28 9.31
CA ARG A 138 -7.68 6.60 9.92
C ARG A 138 -6.60 7.47 9.28
N GLN A 139 -6.97 8.70 8.93
CA GLN A 139 -6.03 9.70 8.43
C GLN A 139 -5.15 10.23 9.56
N SER A 140 -3.87 10.46 9.26
CA SER A 140 -2.88 10.97 10.21
C SER A 140 -2.85 10.24 11.56
N PRO A 141 -2.74 8.89 11.58
CA PRO A 141 -2.68 8.13 12.83
C PRO A 141 -1.33 8.38 13.53
N SER A 142 -1.33 8.31 14.85
CA SER A 142 -0.10 8.06 15.60
C SER A 142 0.49 6.71 15.23
N THR A 143 1.79 6.49 15.45
CA THR A 143 2.46 5.20 15.19
C THR A 143 1.73 4.03 15.88
N SER A 144 1.23 4.26 17.11
CA SER A 144 0.51 3.23 17.87
C SER A 144 -0.89 2.94 17.30
N GLU A 145 -1.59 3.95 16.77
CA GLU A 145 -2.87 3.74 16.06
C GLU A 145 -2.65 3.03 14.72
N LEU A 146 -1.59 3.36 13.99
CA LEU A 146 -1.24 2.69 12.74
C LEU A 146 -0.96 1.20 12.96
N ILE A 147 -0.14 0.87 13.96
CA ILE A 147 0.14 -0.52 14.35
C ILE A 147 -1.16 -1.27 14.66
N LYS A 148 -2.06 -0.68 15.47
CA LYS A 148 -3.34 -1.32 15.82
C LYS A 148 -4.22 -1.59 14.60
N GLN A 149 -4.28 -0.65 13.66
CA GLN A 149 -5.08 -0.82 12.44
C GLN A 149 -4.50 -1.90 11.53
N ILE A 150 -3.17 -1.94 11.36
CA ILE A 150 -2.50 -2.99 10.57
C ILE A 150 -2.71 -4.36 11.22
N LYS A 151 -2.57 -4.48 12.55
CA LYS A 151 -2.84 -5.71 13.29
C LYS A 151 -4.28 -6.19 13.08
N LEU A 152 -5.25 -5.29 13.18
CA LEU A 152 -6.66 -5.64 12.95
C LEU A 152 -6.88 -6.18 11.54
N VAL A 153 -6.32 -5.53 10.52
CA VAL A 153 -6.42 -6.01 9.13
C VAL A 153 -5.72 -7.35 8.96
N LEU A 154 -4.52 -7.53 9.52
CA LEU A 154 -3.78 -8.79 9.48
C LEU A 154 -4.58 -9.96 10.09
N THR A 155 -5.23 -9.72 11.24
CA THR A 155 -6.10 -10.71 11.91
C THR A 155 -7.33 -11.04 11.07
N GLN A 156 -7.91 -10.05 10.39
CA GLN A 156 -9.11 -10.24 9.57
C GLN A 156 -8.79 -10.53 8.10
N PHE A 157 -7.52 -10.70 7.72
CA PHE A 157 -7.14 -10.66 6.31
C PHE A 157 -7.72 -11.82 5.51
N ASP A 158 -7.76 -13.03 6.07
CA ASP A 158 -8.39 -14.20 5.43
C ASP A 158 -9.90 -13.96 5.21
N LEU A 159 -10.56 -13.33 6.19
CA LEU A 159 -11.96 -12.97 6.08
C LEU A 159 -12.18 -11.96 4.95
N ILE A 160 -11.38 -10.89 4.92
CA ILE A 160 -11.44 -9.86 3.88
C ILE A 160 -11.22 -10.48 2.50
N CYS A 161 -10.31 -11.44 2.35
CA CYS A 161 -10.04 -12.05 1.06
C CYS A 161 -11.12 -13.06 0.63
N ASN A 162 -11.63 -13.87 1.55
CA ASN A 162 -12.48 -15.02 1.23
C ASN A 162 -14.00 -14.74 1.27
N GLN A 163 -14.46 -13.71 1.99
CA GLN A 163 -15.88 -13.38 2.14
C GLN A 163 -16.24 -12.07 1.46
#